data_AF-A0A937SHB6-F1
#
_entry.id   AF-A0A937SHB6-F1
#
_cell.length_a   1.000
_cell.length_b   1.000
_cell.length_c   1.000
_cell.angle_alpha   90.00
_cell.angle_beta   90.00
_cell.angle_gamma   90.00
#
_symmetry.space_group_name_H-M   'P 1'
#
loop_
_entity.id
_entity.type
_entity.pdbx_description
1 polymer ?
#
loop_
_entity_poly.entity_id
_entity_poly.type
_entity_poly.pdbx_seq_one_letter_code
_entity_poly.pdbx_strand_id
1 'polypeptide(L)'
;GPNIYNASQKKRQTQEFLALRSRLYKLHKQFDPMLGAGYGRARSEPTKDIVYRRRSGQDFWTEITGDPDFYLKLVRLMRDEPAKHRRKYAPAWDAAINRFTHEFVENFCFSNGNIDWEKLVQFVSGTKNNEATAKKRKK
;
A
#
# COMPACT_ATOMS: atom_id res chain seq x y z
N GLY A 1 -2.94 -6.98 -6.58
CA GLY A 1 -3.33 -8.14 -7.41
C GLY A 1 -4.81 -8.39 -7.25
N PRO A 2 -5.45 -9.25 -8.04
CA PRO A 2 -6.90 -9.45 -7.99
C PRO A 2 -7.40 -10.11 -6.68
N ASN A 3 -6.51 -10.71 -5.88
CA ASN A 3 -6.83 -11.44 -4.64
C ASN A 3 -6.21 -10.76 -3.40
N ILE A 4 -6.55 -9.50 -3.15
CA ILE A 4 -6.05 -8.73 -1.99
C ILE A 4 -6.96 -8.83 -0.75
N TYR A 5 -8.17 -9.39 -0.91
CA TYR A 5 -9.16 -9.45 0.15
C TYR A 5 -9.51 -10.87 0.54
N ASN A 6 -9.59 -11.10 1.84
CA ASN A 6 -10.22 -12.28 2.42
C ASN A 6 -11.76 -12.16 2.38
N ALA A 7 -12.46 -13.20 2.83
CA ALA A 7 -13.92 -13.27 2.76
C ALA A 7 -14.63 -12.18 3.58
N SER A 8 -14.13 -11.86 4.78
CA SER A 8 -14.77 -10.85 5.63
C SER A 8 -14.63 -9.44 5.05
N GLN A 9 -13.47 -9.14 4.44
CA GLN A 9 -13.24 -7.88 3.74
C GLN A 9 -14.16 -7.71 2.52
N LYS A 10 -14.33 -8.77 1.71
CA LYS A 10 -15.26 -8.75 0.57
C LYS A 10 -16.70 -8.47 1.01
N LYS A 11 -17.15 -9.15 2.08
CA LYS A 11 -18.49 -8.94 2.65
C LYS A 11 -18.67 -7.52 3.18
N ARG A 12 -17.67 -6.99 3.90
CA ARG A 12 -17.74 -5.61 4.41
C ARG A 12 -17.78 -4.60 3.27
N GLN A 13 -16.97 -4.78 2.24
CA GLN A 13 -16.97 -3.90 1.07
C GLN A 13 -18.34 -3.87 0.37
N THR A 14 -18.99 -5.03 0.20
CA THR A 14 -20.37 -5.09 -0.32
C THR A 14 -21.33 -4.27 0.55
N GLN A 15 -21.27 -4.42 1.88
CA GLN A 15 -22.14 -3.68 2.81
C GLN A 15 -21.95 -2.17 2.70
N GLU A 16 -20.70 -1.70 2.66
CA GLU A 16 -20.39 -0.27 2.53
C GLU A 16 -20.87 0.31 1.19
N PHE A 17 -20.70 -0.42 0.08
CA PHE A 17 -21.24 0.02 -1.20
C PHE A 17 -22.76 0.07 -1.23
N LEU A 18 -23.45 -0.89 -0.60
CA LEU A 18 -24.91 -0.85 -0.45
C LEU A 18 -25.38 0.35 0.38
N ALA A 19 -24.69 0.64 1.48
CA ALA A 19 -24.99 1.78 2.33
C ALA A 19 -24.80 3.11 1.59
N LEU A 20 -23.68 3.26 0.85
CA LEU A 20 -23.42 4.43 0.02
C LEU A 20 -24.48 4.58 -1.09
N ARG A 21 -24.79 3.49 -1.79
CA ARG A 21 -25.82 3.46 -2.84
C ARG A 21 -27.16 3.96 -2.33
N SER A 22 -27.60 3.50 -1.15
CA SER A 22 -28.85 3.97 -0.51
C SER A 22 -28.85 5.47 -0.25
N ARG A 23 -27.70 6.04 0.17
CA ARG A 23 -27.56 7.49 0.38
C ARG A 23 -27.61 8.27 -0.95
N LEU A 24 -26.91 7.80 -1.96
CA LEU A 24 -26.83 8.45 -3.28
C LEU A 24 -28.16 8.40 -4.05
N TYR A 25 -28.93 7.32 -3.90
CA TYR A 25 -30.25 7.22 -4.51
C TYR A 25 -31.21 8.31 -4.01
N LYS A 26 -31.16 8.66 -2.72
CA LYS A 26 -31.96 9.77 -2.15
C LYS A 26 -31.59 11.13 -2.76
N LEU A 27 -30.40 11.24 -3.34
CA LEU A 27 -29.90 12.44 -4.02
C LEU A 27 -30.05 12.35 -5.55
N HIS A 28 -30.76 11.33 -6.06
CA HIS A 28 -30.92 11.04 -7.49
C HIS A 28 -29.58 10.98 -8.25
N LYS A 29 -28.52 10.49 -7.60
CA LYS A 29 -27.21 10.30 -8.23
C LYS A 29 -27.06 8.86 -8.70
N GLN A 30 -26.53 8.68 -9.92
CA GLN A 30 -26.11 7.37 -10.40
C GLN A 30 -24.90 6.89 -9.62
N PHE A 31 -24.85 5.58 -9.36
CA PHE A 31 -23.78 4.94 -8.62
C PHE A 31 -23.51 3.55 -9.18
N ASP A 32 -22.30 3.34 -9.69
CA ASP A 32 -21.81 2.07 -10.21
C ASP A 32 -20.48 1.72 -9.54
N PRO A 33 -20.48 0.85 -8.51
CA PRO A 33 -19.27 0.51 -7.79
C PRO A 33 -18.40 -0.47 -8.59
N MET A 34 -17.09 -0.20 -8.64
CA MET A 34 -16.09 -1.06 -9.25
C MET A 34 -14.89 -1.24 -8.32
N LEU A 35 -14.37 -2.47 -8.25
CA LEU A 35 -13.06 -2.80 -7.70
C LEU A 35 -12.06 -3.01 -8.84
N GLY A 36 -11.18 -2.03 -9.01
CA GLY A 36 -10.08 -2.06 -9.96
C GLY A 36 -8.79 -2.60 -9.36
N ALA A 37 -8.06 -3.43 -10.11
CA ALA A 37 -6.69 -3.80 -9.78
C ALA A 37 -5.75 -3.44 -10.94
N GLY A 38 -4.64 -2.75 -10.65
CA GLY A 38 -3.70 -2.27 -11.68
C GLY A 38 -2.99 -3.37 -12.49
N TYR A 39 -3.07 -4.64 -12.03
CA TYR A 39 -2.50 -5.80 -12.71
C TYR A 39 -3.31 -7.07 -12.42
N GLY A 40 -3.13 -8.10 -13.26
CA GLY A 40 -3.92 -9.33 -13.26
C GLY A 40 -4.92 -9.37 -14.41
N ARG A 41 -5.75 -10.42 -14.45
CA ARG A 41 -6.73 -10.67 -15.52
C ARG A 41 -8.15 -10.94 -15.00
N ALA A 42 -8.45 -10.54 -13.76
CA ALA A 42 -9.76 -10.79 -13.19
C ALA A 42 -10.80 -9.82 -13.75
N ARG A 43 -11.88 -10.38 -14.30
CA ARG A 43 -13.07 -9.67 -14.77
C ARG A 43 -14.30 -10.38 -14.25
N SER A 44 -15.19 -9.65 -13.59
CA SER A 44 -16.51 -10.19 -13.22
C SER A 44 -17.55 -9.08 -13.09
N GLU A 45 -18.78 -9.42 -13.43
CA GLU A 45 -19.95 -8.58 -13.18
C GLU A 45 -20.47 -8.74 -11.74
N PRO A 46 -21.35 -7.85 -11.27
CA PRO A 46 -21.93 -7.93 -9.94
C PRO A 46 -22.78 -9.19 -9.78
N THR A 47 -22.74 -9.79 -8.60
CA THR A 47 -23.58 -10.91 -8.19
C THR A 47 -24.38 -10.55 -6.94
N LYS A 48 -25.19 -11.49 -6.42
CA LYS A 48 -25.94 -11.31 -5.17
C LYS A 48 -25.03 -10.98 -3.98
N ASP A 49 -23.86 -11.59 -3.91
CA ASP A 49 -22.93 -11.44 -2.77
C ASP A 49 -21.88 -10.34 -2.98
N ILE A 50 -21.56 -10.04 -4.24
CA ILE A 50 -20.58 -9.03 -4.64
C ILE A 50 -21.26 -8.01 -5.55
N VAL A 51 -21.69 -6.89 -4.99
CA VAL A 51 -22.56 -5.91 -5.68
C VAL A 51 -21.80 -4.93 -6.58
N TYR A 52 -20.55 -5.23 -6.91
CA TYR A 52 -19.65 -4.35 -7.65
C TYR A 52 -18.90 -5.10 -8.75
N ARG A 53 -18.53 -4.38 -9.80
CA ARG A 53 -17.75 -4.93 -10.93
C ARG A 53 -16.31 -5.13 -10.51
N ARG A 54 -15.66 -6.18 -11.03
CA ARG A 54 -14.21 -6.36 -10.91
C ARG A 54 -13.58 -6.24 -12.28
N ARG A 55 -12.50 -5.46 -12.33
CA ARG A 55 -11.65 -5.28 -13.50
C ARG A 55 -10.20 -5.31 -13.05
N SER A 56 -9.32 -5.91 -13.85
CA SER A 56 -7.89 -5.96 -13.54
C SER A 56 -7.06 -5.75 -14.79
N GLY A 57 -5.85 -5.21 -14.64
CA GLY A 57 -4.91 -5.05 -15.74
C GLY A 57 -5.53 -4.25 -16.88
N GLN A 58 -5.43 -4.77 -18.10
CA GLN A 58 -5.93 -4.11 -19.30
C GLN A 58 -7.40 -3.69 -19.18
N ASP A 59 -8.29 -4.59 -18.73
CA ASP A 59 -9.73 -4.27 -18.60
C ASP A 59 -9.96 -3.07 -17.67
N PHE A 60 -9.24 -3.00 -16.54
CA PHE A 60 -9.37 -1.88 -15.62
C PHE A 60 -8.87 -0.58 -16.23
N TRP A 61 -7.65 -0.60 -16.77
CA TRP A 61 -7.04 0.60 -17.34
C TRP A 61 -7.80 1.12 -18.56
N THR A 62 -8.29 0.23 -19.42
CA THR A 62 -9.16 0.59 -20.56
C THR A 62 -10.43 1.27 -20.06
N GLU A 63 -11.06 0.73 -19.01
CA GLU A 63 -12.33 1.26 -18.50
C GLU A 63 -12.20 2.68 -17.91
N ILE A 64 -11.10 3.00 -17.24
CA ILE A 64 -10.90 4.33 -16.64
C ILE A 64 -10.22 5.35 -17.56
N THR A 65 -9.56 4.92 -18.64
CA THR A 65 -8.82 5.82 -19.55
C THR A 65 -9.33 5.85 -20.98
N GLY A 66 -10.13 4.85 -21.40
CA GLY A 66 -10.50 4.63 -22.79
C GLY A 66 -9.37 4.03 -23.65
N ASP A 67 -8.19 3.78 -23.10
CA ASP A 67 -7.00 3.36 -23.84
C ASP A 67 -6.63 1.90 -23.51
N PRO A 68 -6.79 0.96 -24.48
CA PRO A 68 -6.48 -0.45 -24.27
C PRO A 68 -5.00 -0.73 -24.02
N ASP A 69 -4.10 0.18 -24.41
CA ASP A 69 -2.66 0.03 -24.25
C ASP A 69 -2.11 0.79 -23.03
N PHE A 70 -2.97 1.44 -22.24
CA PHE A 70 -2.53 2.28 -21.13
C PHE A 70 -1.66 1.52 -20.12
N TYR A 71 -1.98 0.26 -19.83
CA TYR A 71 -1.19 -0.57 -18.92
C TYR A 71 0.25 -0.82 -19.43
N LEU A 72 0.46 -0.87 -20.75
CA LEU A 72 1.79 -0.96 -21.35
C LEU A 72 2.52 0.38 -21.27
N LYS A 73 1.80 1.50 -21.47
CA LYS A 73 2.35 2.86 -21.31
C LYS A 73 2.91 3.06 -19.90
N LEU A 74 2.20 2.58 -18.86
CA LEU A 74 2.70 2.61 -17.48
C LEU A 74 4.05 1.91 -17.33
N VAL A 75 4.20 0.70 -17.88
CA VAL A 75 5.47 -0.05 -17.79
C VAL A 75 6.59 0.65 -18.55
N ARG A 76 6.31 1.23 -19.72
CA ARG A 76 7.28 2.00 -20.50
C ARG A 76 7.75 3.24 -19.73
N LEU A 77 6.83 4.00 -19.14
CA LEU A 77 7.16 5.16 -18.30
C LEU A 77 7.98 4.75 -17.07
N MET A 78 7.59 3.68 -16.38
CA MET A 78 8.32 3.16 -15.22
C MET A 78 9.70 2.58 -15.57
N ARG A 79 9.98 2.24 -16.83
CA ARG A 79 11.31 1.79 -17.24
C ARG A 79 12.28 2.97 -17.32
N ASP A 80 11.88 4.04 -18.03
CA ASP A 80 12.81 5.08 -18.44
C ASP A 80 12.94 6.20 -17.41
N GLU A 81 11.84 6.61 -16.75
CA GLU A 81 11.84 7.74 -15.81
C GLU A 81 12.69 7.49 -14.55
N PRO A 82 12.60 6.33 -13.87
CA PRO A 82 13.43 6.09 -12.70
C PRO A 82 14.93 6.06 -13.01
N ALA A 83 15.31 5.61 -14.21
CA ALA A 83 16.70 5.58 -14.65
C ALA A 83 17.28 7.00 -14.79
N LYS A 84 16.50 7.95 -15.33
CA LYS A 84 16.89 9.37 -15.46
C LYS A 84 17.17 10.01 -14.10
N HIS A 85 16.35 9.66 -13.10
CA HIS A 85 16.45 10.28 -11.79
C HIS A 85 17.36 9.54 -10.80
N ARG A 86 17.78 8.30 -11.10
CA ARG A 86 18.65 7.49 -10.23
C ARG A 86 19.92 8.24 -9.82
N ARG A 87 20.61 8.88 -10.78
CA ARG A 87 21.84 9.65 -10.48
C ARG A 87 21.59 10.82 -9.53
N LYS A 88 20.43 11.48 -9.65
CA LYS A 88 20.04 12.60 -8.78
C LYS A 88 19.79 12.15 -7.34
N TYR A 89 19.17 10.98 -7.17
CA TYR A 89 18.78 10.48 -5.85
C TYR A 89 19.80 9.56 -5.18
N ALA A 90 20.78 9.03 -5.94
CA ALA A 90 21.80 8.14 -5.40
C ALA A 90 22.53 8.71 -4.17
N PRO A 91 23.01 9.98 -4.15
CA PRO A 91 23.69 10.50 -2.96
C PRO A 91 22.78 10.55 -1.72
N ALA A 92 21.51 10.91 -1.90
CA ALA A 92 20.54 10.95 -0.80
C ALA A 92 20.19 9.54 -0.29
N TRP A 93 20.15 8.56 -1.19
CA TRP A 93 19.95 7.15 -0.87
C TRP A 93 21.13 6.57 -0.08
N ASP A 94 22.36 6.78 -0.56
CA ASP A 94 23.58 6.31 0.11
C ASP A 94 23.73 6.95 1.51
N ALA A 95 23.45 8.25 1.62
CA ALA A 95 23.40 8.93 2.91
C ALA A 95 22.32 8.35 3.84
N ALA A 96 21.17 7.93 3.31
CA ALA A 96 20.13 7.29 4.11
C ALA A 96 20.55 5.89 4.60
N ILE A 97 21.18 5.09 3.73
CA ILE A 97 21.77 3.80 4.12
C ILE A 97 22.76 4.01 5.26
N ASN A 98 23.73 4.90 5.09
CA ASN A 98 24.77 5.11 6.11
C ASN A 98 24.17 5.54 7.45
N ARG A 99 23.17 6.44 7.46
CA ARG A 99 22.50 6.84 8.71
C ARG A 99 21.79 5.66 9.37
N PHE A 100 21.01 4.89 8.62
CA PHE A 100 20.26 3.75 9.19
C PHE A 100 21.19 2.62 9.63
N THR A 101 22.27 2.36 8.90
CA THR A 101 23.29 1.40 9.30
C THR A 101 24.00 1.85 10.57
N HIS A 102 24.39 3.13 10.67
CA HIS A 102 24.98 3.68 11.89
C HIS A 102 24.03 3.54 13.09
N GLU A 103 22.79 4.00 12.96
CA GLU A 103 21.78 3.89 14.01
C GLU A 103 21.52 2.43 14.40
N PHE A 104 21.53 1.51 13.43
CA PHE A 104 21.35 0.09 13.71
C PHE A 104 22.54 -0.52 14.46
N VAL A 105 23.77 -0.23 14.03
CA VAL A 105 25.00 -0.74 14.68
C VAL A 105 25.10 -0.20 16.10
N GLU A 106 24.87 1.10 16.29
CA GLU A 106 24.93 1.75 17.61
C GLU A 106 23.90 1.17 18.59
N ASN A 107 22.68 0.90 18.10
CA ASN A 107 21.59 0.49 18.98
C ASN A 107 21.43 -1.03 19.13
N PHE A 108 21.84 -1.83 18.14
CA PHE A 108 21.49 -3.25 18.08
C PHE A 108 22.66 -4.18 17.76
N CYS A 109 23.90 -3.71 17.78
CA CYS A 109 25.08 -4.57 17.65
C CYS A 109 26.00 -4.45 18.87
N PHE A 110 26.69 -5.53 19.19
CA PHE A 110 27.77 -5.55 20.18
C PHE A 110 29.04 -4.90 19.60
N SER A 111 30.02 -4.61 20.46
CA SER A 111 31.31 -4.03 20.05
C SER A 111 32.14 -4.90 19.10
N ASN A 112 31.85 -6.21 19.04
CA ASN A 112 32.45 -7.15 18.09
C ASN A 112 31.74 -7.19 16.73
N GLY A 113 30.70 -6.37 16.52
CA GLY A 113 29.94 -6.27 15.28
C GLY A 113 28.82 -7.29 15.10
N ASN A 114 28.63 -8.23 16.06
CA ASN A 114 27.50 -9.16 16.02
C ASN A 114 26.21 -8.47 16.47
N ILE A 115 25.08 -8.89 15.90
CA ILE A 115 23.76 -8.37 16.26
C ILE A 115 23.34 -8.86 17.65
N ASP A 116 22.89 -7.94 18.49
CA ASP A 116 22.19 -8.22 19.75
C ASP A 116 20.71 -8.49 19.46
N TRP A 117 20.41 -9.75 19.15
CA TRP A 117 19.06 -10.18 18.81
C TRP A 117 18.07 -10.02 19.97
N GLU A 118 18.51 -10.20 21.22
CA GLU A 118 17.65 -10.04 22.39
C GLU A 118 17.17 -8.60 22.51
N LYS A 119 18.11 -7.64 22.41
CA LYS A 119 17.78 -6.21 22.45
C LYS A 119 16.89 -5.79 21.29
N LEU A 120 17.15 -6.30 20.08
CA LEU A 120 16.31 -6.01 18.91
C LEU A 120 14.88 -6.55 19.08
N VAL A 121 14.73 -7.80 19.53
CA VAL A 121 13.42 -8.42 19.79
C VAL A 121 12.69 -7.70 20.91
N GLN A 122 13.39 -7.32 21.98
CA GLN A 122 12.81 -6.52 23.06
C GLN A 122 12.33 -5.16 22.56
N PHE A 123 13.05 -4.51 21.64
CA PHE A 123 12.64 -3.25 21.05
C PHE A 123 11.36 -3.36 20.19
N VAL A 124 11.26 -4.39 19.34
CA VAL A 124 10.12 -4.52 18.40
C VAL A 124 8.89 -5.21 18.99
N SER A 125 9.07 -6.06 20.00
CA SER A 125 8.02 -6.92 20.56
C SER A 125 7.81 -6.76 22.06
N GLY A 126 8.67 -6.00 22.75
CA GLY A 126 8.53 -5.76 24.18
C GLY A 126 7.31 -4.91 24.52
N THR A 127 6.77 -5.11 25.73
CA THR A 127 5.71 -4.27 26.26
C THR A 127 6.16 -2.81 26.27
N LYS A 128 5.31 -1.90 25.79
CA LYS A 128 5.62 -0.47 25.80
C LYS A 128 5.86 0.02 27.23
N ASN A 129 7.11 0.31 27.59
CA ASN A 129 7.41 1.04 28.82
C ASN A 129 7.01 2.51 28.63
N ASN A 130 6.02 2.97 29.40
CA ASN A 130 5.47 4.34 29.35
C ASN A 130 6.44 5.43 29.89
N GLU A 131 7.71 5.12 30.13
CA GLU A 131 8.66 6.07 30.75
C GLU A 131 9.20 7.12 29.76
N ALA A 132 9.14 6.85 28.45
CA ALA A 132 9.62 7.79 27.44
C ALA A 132 8.72 9.04 27.26
N THR A 133 7.44 8.98 27.63
CA THR A 133 6.52 10.13 27.57
C THR A 133 6.69 11.10 28.75
N ALA A 134 7.30 10.67 29.87
CA ALA A 134 7.49 11.52 31.04
C ALA A 134 8.61 12.57 30.85
N LYS A 135 9.65 12.27 30.06
CA LYS A 135 10.77 13.21 29.82
C LYS A 135 10.45 14.34 28.83
N LYS A 136 9.45 14.19 27.96
CA LYS A 136 9.02 15.24 27.01
C LYS A 136 8.04 16.26 27.58
N ARG A 137 7.46 16.02 28.77
CA ARG A 137 6.54 16.97 29.45
C ARG A 137 7.21 17.91 30.45
N LYS A 138 8.54 17.84 30.60
CA LYS A 138 9.33 18.66 31.55
C LYS A 138 10.30 19.64 30.85
N LYS A 139 10.04 20.02 29.60
CA LYS A 139 10.74 21.12 28.94
C LYS A 139 9.72 22.13 28.43
#